data_AF-C4V777-F1
#
_entry.id   AF-C4V777-F1
#
_cell.length_a   1.000
_cell.length_b   1.000
_cell.length_c   1.000
_cell.angle_alpha   90.00
_cell.angle_beta   90.00
_cell.angle_gamma   90.00
#
_symmetry.space_group_name_H-M   'P 1'
#
loop_
_entity.id
_entity.type
_entity.pdbx_description
1 polymer ?
#
loop_
_entity_poly.entity_id
_entity_poly.type
_entity_poly.pdbx_seq_one_letter_code
_entity_poly.pdbx_strand_id
1 'polypeptide(L)'
;MANLINGEYVLYDSLTQEETLSLRNKCIEDILENNGLMCQIPGCLAAILCLKVENQDESFCSDKIIKLIELFLVKSKTHKLFYGSFKENEIQQVYDLINNSNVDINYDDIDIYLLGQTFIKIVRDNSIPLLPNAVNEELFDAYVNYNPIKQKKIIKRVPFIVNSRNRIFLILLQNLFKNIEKKKKFSGTSKNDLLHIFGPIVFKGNLYKKQVHGYHRMVILEDVLNTDMLKVDKNII
;
A
#
# COMPACT_ATOMS: atom_id res chain seq x y z
N MET A 1 32.97 23.37 17.87
CA MET A 1 32.25 23.24 16.58
C MET A 1 31.68 21.84 16.51
N ALA A 2 30.37 21.70 16.75
CA ALA A 2 29.66 20.43 16.63
C ALA A 2 28.44 20.67 15.74
N ASN A 3 28.37 19.98 14.60
CA ASN A 3 27.29 20.06 13.63
C ASN A 3 26.05 19.35 14.19
N LEU A 4 24.98 20.10 14.43
CA LEU A 4 23.62 19.58 14.61
C LEU A 4 22.85 19.87 13.32
N ILE A 5 22.85 18.90 12.40
CA ILE A 5 21.87 18.82 11.33
C ILE A 5 20.74 17.93 11.87
N ASN A 6 19.80 18.51 12.61
CA ASN A 6 18.59 17.82 13.03
C ASN A 6 17.46 18.26 12.10
N GLY A 7 17.02 17.37 11.21
CA GLY A 7 15.77 17.56 10.49
C GLY A 7 14.58 17.40 11.45
N GLU A 8 13.61 18.31 11.36
CA GLU A 8 12.40 18.25 12.18
C GLU A 8 11.46 17.19 11.60
N TYR A 9 11.27 16.09 12.34
CA TYR A 9 10.21 15.12 12.05
C TYR A 9 8.88 15.65 12.58
N VAL A 10 7.81 15.49 11.79
CA VAL A 10 6.46 15.87 12.18
C VAL A 10 5.52 14.67 12.11
N LEU A 11 4.54 14.64 13.01
CA LEU A 11 3.48 13.64 12.96
C LEU A 11 2.55 13.95 11.80
N TYR A 12 2.32 12.99 10.92
CA TYR A 12 1.44 13.21 9.77
C TYR A 12 0.06 13.73 10.23
N ASP A 13 -0.49 13.16 11.31
CA ASP A 13 -1.82 13.50 11.82
C ASP A 13 -1.88 14.91 12.47
N SER A 14 -0.74 15.60 12.62
CA SER A 14 -0.72 17.01 13.04
C SER A 14 -0.81 18.01 11.88
N LEU A 15 -0.75 17.54 10.63
CA LEU A 15 -0.86 18.38 9.44
C LEU A 15 -2.32 18.69 9.13
N THR A 16 -2.60 19.92 8.70
CA THR A 16 -3.90 20.30 8.14
C THR A 16 -4.16 19.58 6.81
N GLN A 17 -5.41 19.55 6.36
CA GLN A 17 -5.77 18.99 5.06
C GLN A 17 -5.07 19.73 3.90
N GLU A 18 -4.93 21.05 3.99
CA GLU A 18 -4.26 21.88 2.99
C GLU A 18 -2.75 21.57 2.93
N GLU A 19 -2.07 21.51 4.07
CA GLU A 19 -0.66 21.13 4.14
C GLU A 19 -0.44 19.72 3.58
N THR A 20 -1.29 18.78 3.95
CA THR A 20 -1.24 17.39 3.47
C THR A 20 -1.35 17.32 1.94
N LEU A 21 -2.30 18.06 1.36
CA LEU A 21 -2.52 18.09 -0.08
C LEU A 21 -1.36 18.77 -0.82
N SER A 22 -0.88 19.89 -0.29
CA SER A 22 0.28 20.62 -0.81
C SER A 22 1.52 19.72 -0.86
N LEU A 23 1.83 19.03 0.24
CA LEU A 23 2.94 18.09 0.33
C LEU A 23 2.80 16.89 -0.60
N ARG A 24 1.60 16.33 -0.68
CA ARG A 24 1.29 15.23 -1.60
C ARG A 24 1.59 15.63 -3.04
N ASN A 25 1.07 16.79 -3.48
CA ASN A 25 1.26 17.28 -4.84
C ASN A 25 2.74 17.52 -5.14
N LYS A 26 3.46 18.19 -4.23
CA LYS A 26 4.90 18.41 -4.36
C LYS A 26 5.68 17.11 -4.47
N CYS A 27 5.37 16.11 -3.63
CA CYS A 27 6.03 14.80 -3.69
C CYS A 27 5.78 14.07 -5.01
N ILE A 28 4.57 14.17 -5.56
CA ILE A 28 4.22 13.59 -6.85
C ILE A 28 4.99 14.32 -7.97
N GLU A 29 4.96 15.65 -7.99
CA GLU A 29 5.69 16.48 -8.96
C GLU A 29 7.19 16.15 -8.96
N ASP A 30 7.83 16.15 -7.79
CA ASP A 30 9.23 15.79 -7.61
C ASP A 30 9.62 14.43 -8.20
N ILE A 31 8.71 13.45 -8.13
CA ILE A 31 8.95 12.11 -8.66
C ILE A 31 8.88 12.12 -10.18
N LEU A 32 7.93 12.86 -10.74
CA LEU A 32 7.65 12.89 -12.18
C LEU A 32 8.57 13.85 -12.97
N GLU A 33 9.09 14.91 -12.34
CA GLU A 33 9.93 15.93 -13.01
C GLU A 33 11.28 15.39 -13.54
N ASN A 34 11.72 14.21 -13.11
CA ASN A 34 13.01 13.63 -13.52
C ASN A 34 13.04 12.97 -14.91
N ASN A 35 11.95 13.01 -15.70
CA ASN A 35 11.89 12.39 -17.03
C ASN A 35 12.22 13.33 -18.21
N GLY A 36 12.78 14.52 -17.97
CA GLY A 36 13.30 15.38 -19.05
C GLY A 36 12.26 15.95 -20.02
N LEU A 37 10.96 15.72 -19.77
CA LEU A 37 9.85 16.38 -20.44
C LEU A 37 9.37 17.55 -19.60
N MET A 38 10.22 18.58 -19.51
CA MET A 38 9.72 19.95 -19.40
C MET A 38 8.86 20.18 -20.64
N CYS A 39 7.58 19.86 -20.58
CA CYS A 39 6.65 20.28 -21.61
C CYS A 39 6.55 21.80 -21.48
N GLN A 40 7.32 22.51 -22.31
CA GLN A 40 7.38 23.98 -22.41
C GLN A 40 6.06 24.62 -22.88
N ILE A 41 4.96 23.85 -22.87
CA ILE A 41 3.64 24.28 -23.27
C ILE A 41 2.85 24.55 -21.99
N PRO A 42 2.38 25.79 -21.74
CA PRO A 42 1.58 26.18 -20.57
C PRO A 42 0.25 25.42 -20.35
N GLY A 43 -0.01 24.33 -21.05
CA GLY A 43 -1.16 23.42 -20.89
C GLY A 43 -0.80 21.96 -20.56
N CYS A 44 0.47 21.55 -20.63
CA CYS A 44 0.88 20.19 -20.23
C CYS A 44 0.91 20.02 -18.72
N LEU A 45 1.34 21.06 -17.99
CA LEU A 45 1.19 21.12 -16.55
C LEU A 45 -0.29 20.97 -16.21
N ALA A 46 -1.20 21.61 -16.94
CA ALA A 46 -2.64 21.41 -16.79
C ALA A 46 -3.09 19.96 -17.05
N ALA A 47 -2.46 19.20 -17.95
CA ALA A 47 -2.77 17.78 -18.18
C ALA A 47 -2.19 16.82 -17.11
N ILE A 48 -0.98 17.10 -16.59
CA ILE A 48 -0.41 16.44 -15.39
C ILE A 48 -1.19 16.86 -14.13
N LEU A 49 -1.73 18.07 -14.13
CA LEU A 49 -2.70 18.59 -13.16
C LEU A 49 -4.10 17.98 -13.36
N CYS A 50 -4.48 17.53 -14.56
CA CYS A 50 -5.74 16.80 -14.77
C CYS A 50 -5.61 15.32 -14.39
N LEU A 51 -4.39 14.78 -14.30
CA LEU A 51 -4.09 13.58 -13.50
C LEU A 51 -4.07 13.89 -11.99
N LYS A 52 -4.07 15.17 -11.57
CA LYS A 52 -4.25 15.51 -10.16
C LYS A 52 -5.69 15.22 -9.79
N VAL A 53 -5.79 14.54 -8.66
CA VAL A 53 -7.02 14.16 -8.01
C VAL A 53 -7.74 13.04 -8.76
N GLU A 54 -7.10 11.87 -8.84
CA GLU A 54 -7.87 10.65 -8.48
C GLU A 54 -8.65 11.02 -7.21
N ASN A 55 -9.99 10.97 -7.29
CA ASN A 55 -10.91 11.44 -6.25
C ASN A 55 -10.36 11.05 -4.88
N GLN A 56 -10.14 12.03 -3.99
CA GLN A 56 -9.69 11.74 -2.62
C GLN A 56 -10.64 10.78 -1.90
N ASP A 57 -11.88 10.70 -2.38
CA ASP A 57 -12.93 9.81 -1.87
C ASP A 57 -12.73 8.34 -2.25
N GLU A 58 -12.01 8.06 -3.35
CA GLU A 58 -11.71 6.69 -3.77
C GLU A 58 -10.41 6.21 -3.12
N SER A 59 -10.54 5.14 -2.35
CA SER A 59 -9.47 4.56 -1.55
C SER A 59 -9.36 3.07 -1.82
N PHE A 60 -8.13 2.59 -1.98
CA PHE A 60 -7.84 1.15 -2.01
C PHE A 60 -8.34 0.50 -0.72
N CYS A 61 -8.22 1.19 0.41
CA CYS A 61 -8.69 0.70 1.69
C CYS A 61 -10.14 1.10 1.96
N SER A 62 -11.05 0.12 2.02
CA SER A 62 -12.43 0.29 2.51
C SER A 62 -12.55 -0.10 3.99
N ASP A 63 -13.65 0.26 4.65
CA ASP A 63 -13.89 -0.14 6.05
C ASP A 63 -13.94 -1.66 6.23
N LYS A 64 -14.37 -2.38 5.18
CA LYS A 64 -14.38 -3.86 5.14
C LYS A 64 -12.95 -4.41 5.19
N ILE A 65 -12.02 -3.81 4.45
CA ILE A 65 -10.60 -4.18 4.47
C ILE A 65 -9.99 -3.90 5.86
N ILE A 66 -10.30 -2.75 6.46
CA ILE A 66 -9.82 -2.39 7.81
C ILE A 66 -10.30 -3.43 8.82
N LYS A 67 -11.61 -3.69 8.89
CA LYS A 67 -12.22 -4.67 9.80
C LYS A 67 -11.60 -6.05 9.68
N LEU A 68 -11.35 -6.53 8.45
CA LEU A 68 -10.71 -7.83 8.22
C LEU A 68 -9.26 -7.85 8.72
N ILE A 69 -8.47 -6.80 8.49
CA ILE A 69 -7.09 -6.77 9.00
C ILE A 69 -7.06 -6.72 10.54
N GLU A 70 -7.96 -5.96 11.16
CA GLU A 70 -8.12 -5.91 12.61
C GLU A 70 -8.48 -7.29 13.19
N LEU A 71 -9.40 -8.02 12.54
CA LEU A 71 -9.70 -9.41 12.89
C LEU A 71 -8.43 -10.29 12.78
N PHE A 72 -7.67 -10.20 11.69
CA PHE A 72 -6.45 -10.98 11.52
C PHE A 72 -5.34 -10.59 12.50
N LEU A 73 -5.29 -9.33 12.95
CA LEU A 73 -4.40 -8.88 14.02
C LEU A 73 -4.69 -9.60 15.33
N VAL A 74 -5.97 -9.76 15.68
CA VAL A 74 -6.41 -10.53 16.85
C VAL A 74 -6.09 -12.01 16.66
N LYS A 75 -6.38 -12.56 15.48
CA LYS A 75 -6.17 -13.99 15.14
C LYS A 75 -4.74 -14.29 14.65
N SER A 76 -3.77 -13.41 14.86
CA SER A 76 -2.42 -13.53 14.26
C SER A 76 -1.57 -14.72 14.76
N LYS A 77 -2.09 -15.53 15.70
CA LYS A 77 -1.48 -16.79 16.15
C LYS A 77 -1.93 -18.00 15.31
N THR A 78 -2.96 -17.86 14.49
CA THR A 78 -3.49 -18.93 13.65
C THR A 78 -2.40 -19.49 12.75
N HIS A 79 -2.24 -20.81 12.79
CA HIS A 79 -1.21 -21.51 12.03
C HIS A 79 -1.50 -21.43 10.53
N LYS A 80 -0.55 -20.95 9.72
CA LYS A 80 -0.67 -20.74 8.28
C LYS A 80 -1.90 -19.91 7.90
N LEU A 81 -2.16 -18.84 8.66
CA LEU A 81 -3.11 -17.81 8.27
C LEU A 81 -2.78 -17.33 6.85
N PHE A 82 -3.80 -17.22 5.98
CA PHE A 82 -3.69 -16.96 4.54
C PHE A 82 -3.23 -18.13 3.65
N TYR A 83 -3.09 -19.32 4.22
CA TYR A 83 -2.94 -20.56 3.45
C TYR A 83 -4.20 -21.40 3.61
N GLY A 84 -4.62 -22.03 2.52
CA GLY A 84 -5.78 -22.89 2.49
C GLY A 84 -6.13 -23.23 1.05
N SER A 85 -6.76 -24.39 0.85
CA SER A 85 -7.32 -24.77 -0.43
C SER A 85 -8.82 -24.79 -0.29
N PHE A 86 -9.48 -23.80 -0.91
CA PHE A 86 -10.92 -23.68 -0.98
C PHE A 86 -11.32 -23.62 -2.44
N LYS A 87 -12.53 -24.09 -2.76
CA LYS A 87 -13.05 -23.96 -4.11
C LYS A 87 -13.36 -22.48 -4.38
N GLU A 88 -13.16 -22.04 -5.62
CA GLU A 88 -13.39 -20.63 -6.00
C GLU A 88 -14.85 -20.20 -5.71
N ASN A 89 -15.83 -21.10 -5.81
CA ASN A 89 -17.21 -20.78 -5.47
C ASN A 89 -17.42 -20.51 -3.97
N GLU A 90 -16.71 -21.19 -3.08
CA GLU A 90 -16.75 -20.94 -1.63
C GLU A 90 -16.14 -19.55 -1.32
N ILE A 91 -15.00 -19.24 -1.94
CA ILE A 91 -14.35 -17.93 -1.80
C ILE A 91 -15.26 -16.83 -2.36
N GLN A 92 -15.88 -17.07 -3.52
CA GLN A 92 -16.79 -16.10 -4.17
C GLN A 92 -18.04 -15.84 -3.33
N GLN A 93 -18.63 -16.87 -2.70
CA GLN A 93 -19.77 -16.69 -1.81
C GLN A 93 -19.46 -15.77 -0.63
N VAL A 94 -18.31 -15.95 0.02
CA VAL A 94 -17.89 -15.09 1.13
C VAL A 94 -17.48 -13.71 0.63
N TYR A 95 -16.86 -13.61 -0.55
CA TYR A 95 -16.55 -12.33 -1.20
C TYR A 95 -17.83 -11.51 -1.43
N ASP A 96 -18.87 -12.13 -2.00
CA ASP A 96 -20.14 -11.47 -2.28
C ASP A 96 -20.87 -11.11 -0.98
N LEU A 97 -20.83 -11.97 0.04
CA LEU A 97 -21.33 -11.66 1.36
C LEU A 97 -20.65 -10.41 1.93
N ILE A 98 -19.33 -10.33 1.85
CA ILE A 98 -18.57 -9.18 2.39
C ILE A 98 -18.83 -7.93 1.57
N ASN A 99 -18.73 -7.98 0.25
CA ASN A 99 -18.73 -6.78 -0.59
C ASN A 99 -20.13 -6.29 -0.97
N ASN A 100 -21.11 -7.18 -1.12
CA ASN A 100 -22.43 -6.83 -1.64
C ASN A 100 -23.52 -6.77 -0.56
N SER A 101 -23.24 -7.26 0.66
CA SER A 101 -24.17 -7.13 1.78
C SER A 101 -24.11 -5.73 2.41
N ASN A 102 -25.29 -5.20 2.74
CA ASN A 102 -25.48 -4.04 3.61
C ASN A 102 -25.71 -4.44 5.08
N VAL A 103 -25.59 -5.73 5.40
CA VAL A 103 -25.82 -6.29 6.74
C VAL A 103 -24.49 -6.42 7.48
N ASP A 104 -24.50 -6.19 8.79
CA ASP A 104 -23.35 -6.50 9.64
C ASP A 104 -23.07 -8.01 9.62
N ILE A 105 -21.81 -8.35 9.35
CA ILE A 105 -21.35 -9.72 9.20
C ILE A 105 -20.72 -10.17 10.52
N ASN A 106 -21.19 -11.30 11.06
CA ASN A 106 -20.50 -11.97 12.14
C ASN A 106 -19.34 -12.80 11.58
N TYR A 107 -18.13 -12.24 11.60
CA TYR A 107 -16.95 -12.91 11.05
C TYR A 107 -16.51 -14.15 11.83
N ASP A 108 -16.93 -14.31 13.10
CA ASP A 108 -16.58 -15.50 13.89
C ASP A 108 -17.32 -16.77 13.40
N ASP A 109 -18.40 -16.63 12.62
CA ASP A 109 -19.15 -17.76 12.04
C ASP A 109 -18.54 -18.28 10.73
N ILE A 110 -17.50 -17.61 10.22
CA ILE A 110 -16.86 -17.96 8.94
C ILE A 110 -15.48 -18.57 9.24
N ASP A 111 -15.15 -19.67 8.56
CA ASP A 111 -13.82 -20.27 8.65
C ASP A 111 -12.73 -19.21 8.39
N ILE A 112 -11.79 -19.07 9.35
CA ILE A 112 -10.75 -18.05 9.31
C ILE A 112 -9.79 -18.20 8.12
N TYR A 113 -9.57 -19.43 7.63
CA TYR A 113 -8.77 -19.70 6.45
C TYR A 113 -9.52 -19.32 5.17
N LEU A 114 -10.83 -19.56 5.12
CA LEU A 114 -11.69 -19.10 4.04
C LEU A 114 -11.76 -17.57 4.00
N LEU A 115 -11.89 -16.93 5.17
CA LEU A 115 -11.77 -15.47 5.29
C LEU A 115 -10.40 -14.97 4.81
N GLY A 116 -9.32 -15.68 5.15
CA GLY A 116 -7.97 -15.35 4.67
C GLY A 116 -7.84 -15.39 3.15
N GLN A 117 -8.34 -16.44 2.49
CA GLN A 117 -8.38 -16.53 1.03
C GLN A 117 -9.29 -15.45 0.41
N THR A 118 -10.44 -15.21 1.03
CA THR A 118 -11.38 -14.18 0.58
C THR A 118 -10.78 -12.79 0.69
N PHE A 119 -10.05 -12.49 1.76
CA PHE A 119 -9.32 -11.24 1.92
C PHE A 119 -8.26 -11.05 0.82
N ILE A 120 -7.49 -12.10 0.49
CA ILE A 120 -6.57 -12.06 -0.65
C ILE A 120 -7.31 -11.70 -1.94
N LYS A 121 -8.48 -12.32 -2.19
CA LYS A 121 -9.31 -12.01 -3.35
C LYS A 121 -9.81 -10.57 -3.34
N ILE A 122 -10.32 -10.06 -2.22
CA ILE A 122 -10.76 -8.66 -2.05
C ILE A 122 -9.64 -7.70 -2.43
N VAL A 123 -8.44 -7.92 -1.88
CA VAL A 123 -7.28 -7.07 -2.17
C VAL A 123 -6.85 -7.18 -3.64
N ARG A 124 -6.79 -8.41 -4.18
CA ARG A 124 -6.40 -8.69 -5.57
C ARG A 124 -7.37 -8.12 -6.59
N ASP A 125 -8.67 -8.16 -6.32
CA ASP A 125 -9.71 -7.79 -7.28
C ASP A 125 -10.08 -6.29 -7.15
N ASN A 126 -9.54 -5.57 -6.17
CA ASN A 126 -9.74 -4.11 -6.00
C ASN A 126 -9.23 -3.29 -7.20
N SER A 127 -10.09 -2.52 -7.86
CA SER A 127 -9.69 -1.72 -9.02
C SER A 127 -8.90 -0.46 -8.67
N ILE A 128 -9.03 0.05 -7.45
CA ILE A 128 -8.37 1.28 -7.00
C ILE A 128 -6.92 0.96 -6.65
N PRO A 129 -5.91 1.67 -7.17
CA PRO A 129 -4.52 1.41 -6.84
C PRO A 129 -4.12 1.98 -5.47
N LEU A 130 -3.12 1.36 -4.83
CA LEU A 130 -2.60 1.86 -3.55
C LEU A 130 -1.88 3.22 -3.69
N LEU A 131 -1.15 3.36 -4.80
CA LEU A 131 -0.43 4.58 -5.21
C LEU A 131 -1.05 5.12 -6.50
N PRO A 132 -0.99 6.44 -6.75
CA PRO A 132 -1.34 7.00 -8.05
C PRO A 132 -0.60 6.26 -9.17
N ASN A 133 -1.31 5.95 -10.25
CA ASN A 133 -0.78 5.10 -11.34
C ASN A 133 0.58 5.57 -11.87
N ALA A 134 0.76 6.88 -12.07
CA ALA A 134 2.03 7.44 -12.54
C ALA A 134 3.20 7.21 -11.56
N VAL A 135 2.97 7.36 -10.25
CA VAL A 135 4.00 7.06 -9.24
C VAL A 135 4.30 5.57 -9.19
N ASN A 136 3.28 4.74 -9.32
CA ASN A 136 3.42 3.29 -9.35
C ASN A 136 4.28 2.83 -10.55
N GLU A 137 4.09 3.43 -11.73
CA GLU A 137 4.93 3.18 -12.91
C GLU A 137 6.40 3.58 -12.69
N GLU A 138 6.64 4.76 -12.14
CA GLU A 138 7.99 5.25 -11.82
C GLU A 138 8.68 4.37 -10.77
N LEU A 139 7.92 3.89 -9.78
CA LEU A 139 8.40 2.97 -8.77
C LEU A 139 8.83 1.65 -9.42
N PHE A 140 7.96 1.04 -10.23
CA PHE A 140 8.30 -0.21 -10.91
C PHE A 140 9.49 -0.07 -11.85
N ASP A 141 9.56 1.01 -12.61
CA ASP A 141 10.70 1.33 -13.47
C ASP A 141 12.00 1.40 -12.66
N ALA A 142 11.98 2.05 -11.50
CA ALA A 142 13.14 2.15 -10.61
C ALA A 142 13.60 0.77 -10.09
N TYR A 143 12.68 -0.16 -9.80
CA TYR A 143 13.04 -1.51 -9.34
C TYR A 143 13.51 -2.41 -10.48
N VAL A 144 12.83 -2.41 -11.62
CA VAL A 144 13.20 -3.23 -12.79
C VAL A 144 14.58 -2.83 -13.34
N ASN A 145 14.88 -1.53 -13.38
CA ASN A 145 16.16 -1.00 -13.86
C ASN A 145 17.24 -0.92 -12.77
N TYR A 146 17.00 -1.46 -11.57
CA TYR A 146 17.92 -1.41 -10.44
C TYR A 146 18.50 0.00 -10.17
N ASN A 147 17.63 1.02 -10.10
CA ASN A 147 18.02 2.40 -9.79
C ASN A 147 17.80 2.72 -8.29
N PRO A 148 18.78 2.44 -7.41
CA PRO A 148 18.59 2.58 -5.96
C PRO A 148 18.35 4.02 -5.51
N ILE A 149 18.87 5.01 -6.24
CA ILE A 149 18.66 6.43 -5.94
C ILE A 149 17.18 6.78 -6.15
N LYS A 150 16.61 6.37 -7.29
CA LYS A 150 15.19 6.59 -7.62
C LYS A 150 14.27 5.79 -6.71
N GLN A 151 14.61 4.53 -6.42
CA GLN A 151 13.88 3.69 -5.44
C GLN A 151 13.80 4.40 -4.08
N LYS A 152 14.94 4.80 -3.51
CA LYS A 152 15.00 5.49 -2.22
C LYS A 152 14.24 6.83 -2.24
N LYS A 153 14.33 7.59 -3.34
CA LYS A 153 13.63 8.87 -3.51
C LYS A 153 12.11 8.68 -3.45
N ILE A 154 11.58 7.68 -4.16
CA ILE A 154 10.14 7.39 -4.22
C ILE A 154 9.65 6.80 -2.89
N ILE A 155 10.33 5.77 -2.36
CA ILE A 155 9.94 5.09 -1.11
C ILE A 155 9.82 6.08 0.05
N LYS A 156 10.78 7.01 0.21
CA LYS A 156 10.73 8.06 1.24
C LYS A 156 9.50 8.98 1.14
N ARG A 157 8.92 9.14 -0.04
CA ARG A 157 7.76 10.01 -0.30
C ARG A 157 6.42 9.29 -0.19
N VAL A 158 6.42 7.96 -0.12
CA VAL A 158 5.18 7.14 -0.04
C VAL A 158 4.21 7.63 1.05
N PRO A 159 4.64 7.97 2.28
CA PRO A 159 3.72 8.46 3.32
C PRO A 159 2.88 9.67 2.90
N PHE A 160 3.42 10.52 2.02
CA PHE A 160 2.75 11.73 1.52
C PHE A 160 1.92 11.48 0.26
N ILE A 161 2.29 10.48 -0.54
CA ILE A 161 1.64 10.20 -1.83
C ILE A 161 0.35 9.40 -1.64
N VAL A 162 0.33 8.47 -0.69
CA VAL A 162 -0.87 7.69 -0.35
C VAL A 162 -1.90 8.58 0.34
N ASN A 163 -3.19 8.34 0.08
CA ASN A 163 -4.25 8.97 0.86
C ASN A 163 -4.28 8.42 2.29
N SER A 164 -5.01 9.10 3.19
CA SER A 164 -5.04 8.72 4.61
C SER A 164 -5.55 7.30 4.87
N ARG A 165 -6.54 6.83 4.13
CA ARG A 165 -7.06 5.46 4.29
C ARG A 165 -6.08 4.40 3.82
N ASN A 166 -5.38 4.64 2.71
CA ASN A 166 -4.31 3.77 2.22
C ASN A 166 -3.10 3.76 3.18
N ARG A 167 -2.82 4.90 3.85
CA ARG A 167 -1.82 4.97 4.92
C ARG A 167 -2.19 4.07 6.10
N ILE A 168 -3.45 4.14 6.56
CA ILE A 168 -3.98 3.27 7.62
C ILE A 168 -3.85 1.79 7.23
N PHE A 169 -4.20 1.44 5.99
CA PHE A 169 -4.01 0.08 5.48
C PHE A 169 -2.56 -0.38 5.62
N LEU A 170 -1.59 0.43 5.19
CA LEU A 170 -0.16 0.08 5.28
C LEU A 170 0.31 -0.07 6.73
N ILE A 171 -0.15 0.79 7.64
CA ILE A 171 0.14 0.68 9.08
C ILE A 171 -0.41 -0.64 9.64
N LEU A 172 -1.67 -0.96 9.36
CA LEU A 172 -2.31 -2.18 9.84
C LEU A 172 -1.66 -3.43 9.25
N LEU A 173 -1.32 -3.42 7.96
CA LEU A 173 -0.61 -4.51 7.29
C LEU A 173 0.79 -4.72 7.88
N GLN A 174 1.53 -3.63 8.13
CA GLN A 174 2.85 -3.67 8.80
C GLN A 174 2.72 -4.30 10.20
N ASN A 175 1.71 -3.89 10.97
CA ASN A 175 1.45 -4.42 12.30
C ASN A 175 1.07 -5.91 12.25
N LEU A 176 0.28 -6.32 11.26
CA LEU A 176 -0.10 -7.72 11.05
C LEU A 176 1.13 -8.58 10.80
N PHE A 177 2.02 -8.14 9.91
CA PHE A 177 3.24 -8.87 9.59
C PHE A 177 4.17 -8.97 10.81
N LYS A 178 4.36 -7.86 11.53
CA LYS A 178 5.14 -7.84 12.78
C LYS A 178 4.54 -8.79 13.83
N ASN A 179 3.22 -8.83 13.96
CA ASN A 179 2.56 -9.69 14.94
C ASN A 179 2.66 -11.17 14.57
N ILE A 180 2.45 -11.54 13.30
CA ILE A 180 2.62 -12.92 12.84
C ILE A 180 4.08 -13.37 13.01
N GLU A 181 5.05 -12.53 12.65
CA GLU A 181 6.48 -12.87 12.79
C GLU A 181 6.89 -13.03 14.27
N LYS A 182 6.44 -12.15 15.17
CA LYS A 182 6.65 -12.31 16.63
C LYS A 182 6.07 -13.62 17.16
N LYS A 183 5.03 -14.15 16.50
CA LYS A 183 4.32 -15.38 16.87
C LYS A 183 4.67 -16.55 15.93
N LYS A 184 5.78 -16.47 15.18
CA LYS A 184 6.19 -17.46 14.15
C LYS A 184 6.19 -18.92 14.62
N LYS A 185 6.51 -19.17 15.90
CA LYS A 185 6.46 -20.52 16.50
C LYS A 185 5.05 -21.14 16.45
N PHE A 186 4.00 -20.32 16.53
CA PHE A 186 2.60 -20.75 16.47
C PHE A 186 2.04 -20.61 15.06
N SER A 187 2.26 -19.44 14.44
CA SER A 187 1.71 -19.14 13.13
C SER A 187 2.33 -19.99 12.03
N GLY A 188 3.57 -20.46 12.15
CA GLY A 188 4.22 -21.23 11.09
C GLY A 188 4.36 -20.48 9.75
N THR A 189 4.20 -19.15 9.78
CA THR A 189 4.28 -18.25 8.62
C THR A 189 5.31 -17.18 8.92
N SER A 190 6.23 -16.95 7.99
CA SER A 190 7.26 -15.90 8.09
C SER A 190 6.82 -14.58 7.46
N LYS A 191 7.54 -13.49 7.76
CA LYS A 191 7.40 -12.22 7.04
C LYS A 191 7.59 -12.40 5.52
N ASN A 192 8.57 -13.19 5.11
CA ASN A 192 8.87 -13.42 3.69
C ASN A 192 7.71 -14.10 2.96
N ASP A 193 7.10 -15.10 3.61
CA ASP A 193 5.89 -15.77 3.14
C ASP A 193 4.75 -14.78 2.87
N LEU A 194 4.51 -13.87 3.83
CA LEU A 194 3.50 -12.83 3.69
C LEU A 194 3.83 -11.83 2.59
N LEU A 195 5.10 -11.43 2.45
CA LEU A 195 5.52 -10.54 1.36
C LEU A 195 5.29 -11.18 -0.02
N HIS A 196 5.51 -12.49 -0.17
CA HIS A 196 5.21 -13.22 -1.39
C HIS A 196 3.71 -13.26 -1.73
N ILE A 197 2.85 -13.37 -0.72
CA ILE A 197 1.39 -13.34 -0.90
C ILE A 197 0.92 -11.93 -1.26
N PHE A 198 1.32 -10.94 -0.44
CA PHE A 198 0.74 -9.61 -0.49
C PHE A 198 1.39 -8.67 -1.52
N GLY A 199 2.69 -8.82 -1.81
CA GLY A 199 3.38 -7.96 -2.76
C GLY A 199 2.68 -7.92 -4.12
N PRO A 200 2.41 -9.08 -4.76
CA PRO A 200 1.74 -9.15 -6.06
C PRO A 200 0.34 -8.55 -6.11
N ILE A 201 -0.42 -8.61 -5.01
CA ILE A 201 -1.83 -8.18 -4.96
C ILE A 201 -2.00 -6.73 -4.49
N VAL A 202 -1.06 -6.21 -3.69
CA VAL A 202 -1.05 -4.80 -3.25
C VAL A 202 -0.50 -3.90 -4.35
N PHE A 203 0.62 -4.28 -4.97
CA PHE A 203 1.26 -3.51 -6.05
C PHE A 203 0.91 -4.13 -7.39
N LYS A 204 -0.19 -3.65 -7.98
CA LYS A 204 -0.65 -4.06 -9.31
C LYS A 204 0.14 -3.28 -10.35
N GLY A 205 0.81 -3.98 -11.26
CA GLY A 205 1.45 -3.35 -12.41
C GLY A 205 0.43 -2.98 -13.47
N ASN A 206 0.67 -1.90 -14.20
CA ASN A 206 -0.10 -1.62 -15.41
C ASN A 206 0.15 -2.76 -16.41
N LEU A 207 -0.93 -3.34 -16.98
CA LEU A 207 -0.91 -4.54 -17.84
C LEU A 207 0.08 -4.43 -19.03
N TYR A 208 0.46 -3.21 -19.39
CA TYR A 208 1.30 -2.87 -20.53
C TYR A 208 2.80 -3.10 -20.31
N LYS A 209 3.29 -3.22 -19.06
CA LYS A 209 4.69 -3.60 -18.77
C LYS A 209 4.74 -4.96 -18.08
N LYS A 210 4.61 -6.04 -18.88
CA LYS A 210 4.69 -7.46 -18.48
C LYS A 210 5.99 -7.90 -17.77
N GLN A 211 6.91 -6.98 -17.44
CA GLN A 211 8.26 -7.31 -16.95
C GLN A 211 8.45 -7.16 -15.44
N VAL A 212 7.44 -6.69 -14.69
CA VAL A 212 7.57 -6.63 -13.23
C VAL A 212 7.34 -8.02 -12.63
N HIS A 213 8.43 -8.74 -12.39
CA HIS A 213 8.43 -10.02 -11.70
C HIS A 213 7.80 -9.92 -10.31
N GLY A 214 7.14 -11.00 -9.84
CA GLY A 214 6.54 -11.04 -8.50
C GLY A 214 7.54 -10.74 -7.37
N TYR A 215 8.82 -11.03 -7.61
CA TYR A 215 9.93 -10.64 -6.74
C TYR A 215 10.04 -9.12 -6.54
N HIS A 216 9.97 -8.30 -7.60
CA HIS A 216 10.06 -6.84 -7.44
C HIS A 216 8.92 -6.31 -6.59
N ARG A 217 7.71 -6.85 -6.74
CA ARG A 217 6.53 -6.45 -5.96
C ARG A 217 6.68 -6.81 -4.48
N MET A 218 7.29 -7.96 -4.20
CA MET A 218 7.64 -8.37 -2.84
C MET A 218 8.62 -7.38 -2.19
N VAL A 219 9.71 -7.03 -2.88
CA VAL A 219 10.72 -6.08 -2.37
C VAL A 219 10.14 -4.68 -2.21
N ILE A 220 9.34 -4.20 -3.17
CA ILE A 220 8.63 -2.91 -3.07
C ILE A 220 7.75 -2.88 -1.82
N LEU A 221 6.95 -3.93 -1.60
CA LEU A 221 6.11 -3.99 -0.40
C LEU A 221 6.94 -3.99 0.88
N GLU A 222 8.07 -4.70 0.90
CA GLU A 222 8.97 -4.67 2.05
C GLU A 222 9.50 -3.26 2.33
N ASP A 223 10.00 -2.56 1.32
CA ASP A 223 10.55 -1.21 1.48
C ASP A 223 9.48 -0.20 1.90
N VAL A 224 8.28 -0.31 1.33
CA VAL A 224 7.12 0.51 1.73
C VAL A 224 6.74 0.24 3.18
N LEU A 225 6.64 -1.03 3.59
CA LEU A 225 6.34 -1.39 4.97
C LEU A 225 7.48 -1.06 5.95
N ASN A 226 8.70 -0.82 5.49
CA ASN A 226 9.81 -0.36 6.33
C ASN A 226 9.83 1.18 6.50
N THR A 227 8.98 1.91 5.77
CA THR A 227 8.88 3.37 5.89
C THR A 227 8.06 3.76 7.13
N ASP A 228 8.43 4.85 7.80
CA ASP A 228 7.64 5.41 8.89
C ASP A 228 6.43 6.17 8.32
N MET A 229 5.24 5.59 8.51
CA MET A 229 3.97 6.16 8.05
C MET A 229 3.38 7.15 9.05
N LEU A 230 3.96 7.29 10.25
CA LEU A 230 3.46 8.15 11.33
C LEU A 230 4.32 9.40 11.49
N LYS A 231 5.65 9.24 11.48
CA LYS A 231 6.62 10.34 11.59
C LYS A 231 7.26 10.57 10.23
N VAL A 232 7.10 11.78 9.74
CA VAL A 232 7.57 12.16 8.41
C VAL A 232 8.59 13.29 8.50
N ASP A 233 9.64 13.20 7.68
CA ASP A 233 10.72 14.18 7.63
C ASP A 233 10.25 15.39 6.81
N LYS A 234 10.17 16.58 7.43
CA LYS A 234 9.81 17.82 6.73
C LYS A 234 10.83 18.24 5.67
N ASN A 235 12.08 17.78 5.75
CA ASN A 235 13.12 18.11 4.77
C ASN A 235 13.03 17.26 3.48
N ILE A 236 12.00 16.42 3.35
CA ILE A 236 11.66 15.78 2.07
C ILE A 236 11.00 16.80 1.11
N ILE A 237 10.59 17.97 1.63
CA ILE A 237 10.21 19.19 0.90
C ILE A 237 11.44 19.85 0.29
#